data_AF-A0A402A697-F1
#
_entry.id   AF-A0A402A697-F1
#
_cell.length_a   1.000
_cell.length_b   1.000
_cell.length_c   1.000
_cell.angle_alpha   90.00
_cell.angle_beta   90.00
_cell.angle_gamma   90.00
#
_symmetry.space_group_name_H-M   'P 1'
#
loop_
_entity.id
_entity.type
_entity.pdbx_description
1 polymer ?
#
loop_
_entity_poly.entity_id
_entity_poly.type
_entity_poly.pdbx_seq_one_letter_code
_entity_poly.pdbx_strand_id
1 'polypeptide(L)' 'MPLMKGTYLVSWKIINEIMGLATLDDQFARKLLVEPLQAIQEHGFQLTDEEKKIFEHSQAQDIYELSQILLDRLPSY' A
#
# COMPACT_ATOMS: atom_id res chain seq x y z
N MET A 1 6.78 -34.11 5.25
CA MET A 1 7.10 -32.85 4.55
C MET A 1 6.49 -32.91 3.16
N PRO A 2 5.85 -31.82 2.68
CA PRO A 2 6.62 -30.79 1.99
C PRO A 2 6.36 -29.36 2.49
N LEU A 3 7.38 -28.54 2.31
CA LEU A 3 7.44 -27.09 2.46
C LEU A 3 6.58 -26.43 1.37
N MET A 4 5.80 -25.39 1.71
CA MET A 4 5.50 -24.20 0.90
C MET A 4 4.29 -23.45 1.48
N LYS A 5 4.54 -22.32 2.16
CA LYS A 5 3.79 -21.09 1.94
C LYS A 5 4.83 -19.96 1.96
N GLY A 6 5.14 -19.45 0.79
CA GLY A 6 6.08 -18.36 0.62
C GLY A 6 5.59 -17.16 1.43
N THR A 7 6.39 -16.74 2.40
CA THR A 7 6.30 -15.39 2.95
C THR A 7 6.66 -14.45 1.80
N TYR A 8 5.65 -13.92 1.11
CA TYR A 8 5.87 -12.82 0.18
C TYR A 8 6.34 -11.65 1.04
N LEU A 9 7.63 -11.32 0.90
CA LEU A 9 8.23 -10.17 1.57
C LEU A 9 7.44 -8.94 1.15
N VAL A 10 6.77 -8.30 2.11
CA VAL A 10 6.19 -6.98 1.89
C VAL A 10 7.29 -6.06 1.42
N SER A 11 7.06 -5.38 0.31
CA SER A 11 8.03 -4.41 -0.21
C SER A 11 7.82 -3.09 0.49
N TRP A 12 8.30 -2.99 1.74
CA TRP A 12 8.28 -1.73 2.51
C TRP A 12 8.92 -0.56 1.74
N LYS A 13 9.83 -0.85 0.81
CA LYS A 13 10.37 0.12 -0.14
C LYS A 13 9.28 0.72 -1.04
N ILE A 14 8.47 -0.11 -1.71
CA ILE A 14 7.37 0.35 -2.57
C ILE A 14 6.32 1.09 -1.76
N ILE A 15 5.98 0.58 -0.57
CA ILE A 15 5.05 1.25 0.34
C ILE A 15 5.56 2.65 0.70
N ASN A 16 6.81 2.78 1.10
CA ASN A 16 7.40 4.08 1.44
C ASN A 16 7.47 5.02 0.23
N GLU A 17 7.72 4.51 -0.98
CA GLU A 17 7.69 5.31 -2.21
C GLU A 17 6.28 5.83 -2.51
N ILE A 18 5.26 4.97 -2.38
CA ILE A 18 3.84 5.38 -2.52
C ILE A 18 3.50 6.46 -1.49
N MET A 19 3.84 6.25 -0.23
CA MET A 19 3.55 7.21 0.84
C MET A 19 4.31 8.52 0.66
N GLY A 20 5.58 8.46 0.25
CA GLY A 20 6.39 9.64 -0.05
C GLY A 20 5.89 10.41 -1.26
N LEU A 21 5.34 9.73 -2.27
CA LEU A 21 4.69 10.41 -3.38
C LEU A 21 3.40 11.11 -2.93
N ALA A 22 2.58 10.45 -2.10
CA ALA A 22 1.35 11.02 -1.58
C ALA A 22 1.54 12.22 -0.64
N THR A 23 2.73 12.42 -0.06
CA THR A 23 3.02 13.65 0.71
C THR A 23 3.43 14.83 -0.17
N LEU A 24 3.86 14.58 -1.41
CA LEU A 24 4.35 15.60 -2.34
C LEU A 24 3.35 15.93 -3.45
N ASP A 25 2.46 15.00 -3.79
CA ASP A 25 1.45 15.13 -4.83
C ASP A 25 0.03 14.98 -4.26
N ASP A 26 -0.62 16.12 -4.04
CA ASP A 26 -1.99 16.21 -3.54
C ASP A 26 -3.02 15.51 -4.45
N GLN A 27 -2.78 15.46 -5.76
CA GLN A 27 -3.68 14.81 -6.70
C GLN A 27 -3.56 13.29 -6.56
N PHE A 28 -2.34 12.78 -6.48
CA PHE A 28 -2.08 11.38 -6.19
C PHE A 28 -2.66 10.99 -4.84
N ALA A 29 -2.45 11.79 -3.79
CA ALA A 29 -2.96 11.53 -2.45
C ALA A 29 -4.48 11.38 -2.42
N ARG A 30 -5.21 12.33 -3.04
CA ARG A 30 -6.68 12.26 -3.14
C ARG A 30 -7.14 11.02 -3.89
N LYS A 31 -6.47 10.68 -4.98
CA LYS A 31 -6.81 9.49 -5.75
C LYS A 31 -6.49 8.21 -4.99
N LEU A 32 -5.39 8.17 -4.26
CA LEU A 32 -4.99 7.05 -3.41
C LEU A 32 -6.01 6.76 -2.32
N LEU A 33 -6.68 7.78 -1.76
CA LEU A 33 -7.71 7.61 -0.72
C LEU A 33 -9.05 7.14 -1.27
N VAL A 34 -9.37 7.43 -2.54
CA VAL A 34 -10.68 7.08 -3.15
C VAL A 34 -10.59 5.80 -3.97
N GLU A 35 -9.53 5.65 -4.77
CA GLU A 35 -9.29 4.55 -5.70
C GLU A 35 -7.83 4.07 -5.60
N PRO A 36 -7.44 3.47 -4.46
CA PRO A 36 -6.03 3.19 -4.15
C PRO A 36 -5.34 2.34 -5.20
N LEU A 37 -5.96 1.24 -5.63
CA LEU A 37 -5.36 0.33 -6.61
C LEU A 37 -5.15 1.00 -7.97
N GLN A 38 -6.09 1.84 -8.39
CA GLN A 38 -5.97 2.55 -9.65
C GLN A 38 -4.86 3.61 -9.59
N ALA A 39 -4.80 4.39 -8.50
CA ALA A 39 -3.73 5.38 -8.30
C ALA A 39 -2.33 4.74 -8.39
N ILE A 40 -2.17 3.62 -7.68
CA ILE A 40 -0.92 2.85 -7.60
C ILE A 40 -0.53 2.28 -8.97
N GLN A 41 -1.50 1.72 -9.71
CA GLN A 41 -1.27 1.17 -11.05
C GLN A 41 -0.89 2.22 -12.09
N GLU A 42 -1.53 3.39 -12.08
CA GLU A 42 -1.22 4.48 -13.01
C GLU A 42 0.22 5.01 -12.85
N HIS A 43 0.78 4.85 -11.65
CA HIS A 43 2.17 5.20 -11.34
C HIS A 43 3.15 4.04 -11.54
N GLY A 44 2.67 2.88 -12.00
CA GLY A 44 3.51 1.71 -12.33
C GLY A 44 4.00 0.92 -11.11
N PHE A 45 3.48 1.19 -9.91
CA PHE A 45 3.83 0.44 -8.71
C PHE A 45 3.25 -0.98 -8.76
N GLN A 46 4.07 -1.95 -8.35
CA GLN A 46 3.67 -3.35 -8.32
C GLN A 46 3.50 -3.80 -6.87
N LEU A 47 2.26 -4.09 -6.50
CA LEU A 47 1.91 -4.69 -5.23
C LEU A 47 1.59 -6.18 -5.41
N THR A 48 1.90 -6.96 -4.38
CA THR A 48 1.41 -8.33 -4.22
C THR A 48 -0.09 -8.34 -3.98
N ASP A 49 -0.74 -9.49 -4.16
CA ASP A 49 -2.19 -9.59 -3.95
C ASP A 49 -2.61 -9.39 -2.48
N GLU A 50 -1.71 -9.64 -1.53
CA GLU A 50 -1.94 -9.35 -0.10
C GLU A 50 -1.90 -7.84 0.17
N GLU A 51 -0.88 -7.15 -0.34
CA GLU A 51 -0.76 -5.68 -0.22
C GLU A 51 -1.96 -4.99 -0.88
N LYS A 52 -2.35 -5.41 -2.10
CA LYS A 52 -3.54 -4.86 -2.78
C LYS A 52 -4.79 -4.95 -1.91
N LYS A 53 -5.02 -6.09 -1.25
CA LYS A 53 -6.17 -6.25 -0.34
C LYS A 53 -6.11 -5.29 0.82
N ILE A 54 -4.93 -5.03 1.39
CA ILE A 54 -4.80 -4.10 2.51
C ILE A 54 -5.16 -2.68 2.06
N PHE A 55 -4.67 -2.24 0.89
CA PHE A 55 -5.02 -0.94 0.30
C PHE A 55 -6.51 -0.82 -0.05
N GLU A 56 -7.12 -1.86 -0.62
CA GLU A 56 -8.53 -1.83 -0.99
C GLU A 56 -9.46 -1.73 0.24
N HIS A 57 -9.02 -2.23 1.40
CA HIS A 57 -9.78 -2.22 2.66
C HIS A 57 -9.28 -1.16 3.66
N SER A 58 -8.34 -0.29 3.30
CA SER A 58 -7.92 0.82 4.13
C SER A 58 -8.87 1.99 3.90
N GLN A 59 -9.95 2.06 4.69
CA GLN A 59 -10.92 3.17 4.66
C GLN A 59 -10.35 4.43 5.33
N ALA A 60 -9.15 4.85 4.92
CA ALA A 60 -8.46 6.00 5.49
C ALA A 60 -9.09 7.32 5.01
N GLN A 61 -9.17 8.31 5.90
CA GLN A 61 -9.65 9.65 5.59
C GLN A 61 -8.53 10.56 5.11
N ASP A 62 -7.29 10.26 5.48
CA ASP A 62 -6.10 10.98 5.04
C ASP A 62 -4.87 10.05 4.92
N ILE A 63 -3.77 10.60 4.40
CA ILE A 63 -2.52 9.87 4.18
C ILE A 63 -1.88 9.42 5.49
N TYR A 64 -2.09 10.15 6.58
CA TYR A 64 -1.57 9.78 7.88
C TYR A 64 -2.29 8.54 8.40
N GLU A 65 -3.62 8.50 8.37
CA GLU A 65 -4.41 7.33 8.75
C GLU A 65 -4.10 6.13 7.86
N LEU A 66 -3.95 6.34 6.54
CA LEU A 66 -3.52 5.29 5.63
C LEU A 66 -2.17 4.71 6.04
N SER A 67 -1.19 5.56 6.39
CA SER A 67 0.13 5.12 6.85
C SER A 67 0.04 4.21 8.08
N GLN A 68 -0.83 4.55 9.04
CA GLN A 68 -1.02 3.76 10.26
C GLN A 68 -1.67 2.41 9.94
N ILE A 69 -2.70 2.39 9.09
CA ILE A 69 -3.34 1.14 8.67
C ILE A 69 -2.33 0.21 7.98
N LEU A 70 -1.47 0.77 7.12
CA LEU A 70 -0.43 -0.01 6.45
C LEU A 70 0.60 -0.55 7.45
N LEU A 71 1.04 0.26 8.41
CA LEU A 71 1.95 -0.17 9.50
C LEU A 71 1.37 -1.31 10.35
N ASP A 72 0.08 -1.25 10.66
CA ASP A 72 -0.58 -2.25 11.50
C ASP A 72 -0.90 -3.56 10.76
N ARG A 73 -1.26 -3.47 9.48
CA ARG A 73 -1.75 -4.61 8.70
C ARG A 73 -0.68 -5.29 7.86
N LEU A 74 0.38 -4.59 7.49
CA LEU A 74 1.50 -5.21 6.80
C LEU A 74 2.41 -5.89 7.82
N PRO A 75 2.83 -7.15 7.58
CA PRO A 75 3.81 -7.80 8.43
C PRO A 75 5.10 -6.97 8.53
N SER A 76 5.37 -6.46 9.73
CA SER A 76 6.69 -5.98 10.13
C SER A 76 7.53 -7.17 10.58
N TYR A 77 8.78 -7.20 10.12
CA TYR A 77 9.77 -8.18 10.54
C TYR A 77 10.32 -7.85 11.93
#